data_AF-Q9R6V4-F1
#
_entry.id   AF-Q9R6V4-F1
#
_cell.length_a   1.000
_cell.length_b   1.000
_cell.length_c   1.000
_cell.angle_alpha   90.00
_cell.angle_beta   90.00
_cell.angle_gamma   90.00
#
_symmetry.space_group_name_H-M   'P 1'
#
loop_
_entity.id
_entity.type
_entity.pdbx_description
1 polymer ?
#
loop_
_entity_poly.entity_id
_entity_poly.type
_entity_poly.pdbx_seq_one_letter_code
_entity_poly.pdbx_strand_id
1 'polypeptide(L)'
;MPLYLVEATLPEIAAETVKAELTQLAEAASQQQAVLIEAQVAPSDRKIFVIVEAASESVAQATVQPSPWAIAAIKQVRLIGQDPRTNPDRKTEANYLVEWDLPAGLTMETYLQRKAEKTPLYAQVPEVQFERTYVCEDLSKCLCFYDGPDEAAVRRAREVVGAPIDRLAAIETIS
;
A
#
# COMPACT_ATOMS: atom_id res chain seq x y z
N MET A 1 -16.91 -4.20 -0.07
CA MET A 1 -16.38 -5.30 0.78
C MET A 1 -15.16 -4.78 1.54
N PRO A 2 -14.66 -5.42 2.61
CA PRO A 2 -13.43 -4.97 3.27
C PRO A 2 -12.21 -5.10 2.33
N LEU A 3 -11.20 -4.26 2.60
CA LEU A 3 -9.91 -4.31 1.92
C LEU A 3 -8.91 -5.09 2.78
N TYR A 4 -8.07 -5.88 2.14
CA TYR A 4 -6.99 -6.63 2.76
C TYR A 4 -5.68 -6.27 2.10
N LEU A 5 -4.70 -5.87 2.90
CA LEU A 5 -3.32 -5.77 2.52
C LEU A 5 -2.67 -7.14 2.65
N VAL A 6 -2.06 -7.61 1.57
CA VAL A 6 -1.17 -8.75 1.54
C VAL A 6 0.25 -8.21 1.38
N GLU A 7 1.11 -8.55 2.34
CA GLU A 7 2.55 -8.30 2.29
C GLU A 7 3.26 -9.61 2.00
N ALA A 8 4.10 -9.63 0.97
CA ALA A 8 4.85 -10.82 0.63
C ALA A 8 6.25 -10.49 0.10
N THR A 9 7.12 -11.49 0.12
CA THR A 9 8.43 -11.43 -0.54
C THR A 9 8.38 -12.18 -1.86
N LEU A 10 8.88 -11.55 -2.92
CA LEU A 10 8.99 -12.11 -4.25
C LEU A 10 10.23 -13.02 -4.36
N PRO A 11 10.14 -14.15 -5.10
CA PRO A 11 11.32 -14.88 -5.54
C PRO A 11 12.20 -14.02 -6.46
N GLU A 12 13.41 -14.47 -6.78
CA GLU A 12 14.26 -13.76 -7.72
C GLU A 12 13.80 -14.08 -9.13
N ILE A 13 12.93 -13.21 -9.67
CA ILE A 13 12.26 -13.41 -10.95
C ILE A 13 12.25 -12.11 -11.76
N ALA A 14 12.09 -12.25 -13.08
CA ALA A 14 11.99 -11.10 -13.98
C ALA A 14 10.68 -10.33 -13.76
N ALA A 15 10.70 -9.02 -14.06
CA ALA A 15 9.53 -8.15 -13.90
C ALA A 15 8.33 -8.62 -14.75
N GLU A 16 8.58 -9.21 -15.92
CA GLU A 16 7.56 -9.82 -16.78
C GLU A 16 6.87 -11.01 -16.11
N THR A 17 7.61 -11.78 -15.32
CA THR A 17 7.06 -12.89 -14.53
C THR A 17 6.15 -12.36 -13.42
N VAL A 18 6.57 -11.31 -12.71
CA VAL A 18 5.73 -10.65 -11.68
C VAL A 18 4.43 -10.12 -12.29
N LYS A 19 4.50 -9.52 -13.48
CA LYS A 19 3.30 -9.07 -14.23
C LYS A 19 2.37 -10.23 -14.56
N ALA A 20 2.90 -11.35 -15.06
CA ALA A 20 2.10 -12.52 -15.38
C ALA A 20 1.44 -13.14 -14.12
N GLU A 21 2.16 -13.17 -12.99
CA GLU A 21 1.63 -13.62 -11.70
C GLU A 21 0.49 -12.72 -11.21
N LEU A 22 0.61 -11.40 -11.39
CA LEU A 22 -0.45 -10.46 -11.03
C LEU A 22 -1.70 -10.59 -11.91
N THR A 23 -1.54 -10.89 -13.20
CA THR A 23 -2.69 -11.23 -14.07
C THR A 23 -3.40 -12.48 -13.56
N GLN A 24 -2.65 -13.54 -13.24
CA GLN A 24 -3.22 -14.77 -12.67
C GLN A 24 -3.91 -14.50 -11.33
N LEU A 25 -3.34 -13.61 -10.51
CA LEU A 25 -3.94 -13.20 -9.25
C LEU A 25 -5.28 -12.49 -9.45
N ALA A 26 -5.39 -11.60 -10.44
CA ALA A 26 -6.64 -10.92 -10.76
C ALA A 26 -7.73 -11.90 -11.22
N GLU A 27 -7.36 -12.92 -11.99
CA GLU A 27 -8.26 -14.01 -12.39
C GLU A 27 -8.71 -14.84 -11.18
N ALA A 28 -7.77 -15.21 -10.30
CA ALA A 28 -8.05 -15.94 -9.06
C ALA A 28 -8.95 -15.14 -8.12
N ALA A 29 -8.74 -13.83 -7.99
CA ALA A 29 -9.61 -12.94 -7.23
C ALA A 29 -11.03 -13.00 -7.77
N SER A 30 -11.19 -12.88 -9.09
CA SER A 30 -12.50 -12.91 -9.75
C SER A 30 -13.25 -14.23 -9.52
N GLN A 31 -12.55 -15.37 -9.55
CA GLN A 31 -13.14 -16.69 -9.25
C GLN A 31 -13.65 -16.80 -7.80
N GLN A 32 -13.02 -16.07 -6.88
CA GLN A 32 -13.37 -16.02 -5.46
C GLN A 32 -14.35 -14.88 -5.12
N GLN A 33 -14.92 -14.20 -6.12
CA GLN A 33 -15.75 -13.00 -5.95
C GLN A 33 -15.03 -11.87 -5.18
N ALA A 34 -13.70 -11.84 -5.30
CA ALA A 34 -12.81 -10.80 -4.80
C ALA A 34 -12.31 -9.92 -5.96
N VAL A 35 -11.68 -8.80 -5.64
CA VAL A 35 -11.14 -7.86 -6.62
C VAL A 35 -9.71 -7.48 -6.25
N LEU A 36 -8.78 -7.65 -7.18
CA LEU A 36 -7.44 -7.08 -7.08
C LEU A 36 -7.52 -5.57 -7.32
N ILE A 37 -7.26 -4.77 -6.29
CA ILE A 37 -7.39 -3.31 -6.34
C ILE A 37 -6.10 -2.68 -6.84
N GLU A 38 -4.97 -3.03 -6.23
CA GLU A 38 -3.65 -2.52 -6.60
C GLU A 38 -2.54 -3.45 -6.13
N ALA A 39 -1.40 -3.37 -6.81
CA ALA A 39 -0.19 -4.09 -6.47
C ALA A 39 1.02 -3.17 -6.67
N GLN A 40 1.90 -3.14 -5.67
CA GLN A 40 3.16 -2.40 -5.72
C GLN A 40 4.32 -3.31 -5.40
N VAL A 41 5.33 -3.22 -6.25
CA VAL A 41 6.60 -3.91 -6.06
C VAL A 41 7.61 -2.91 -5.54
N ALA A 42 8.33 -3.25 -4.49
CA ALA A 42 9.53 -2.55 -4.06
C ALA A 42 10.75 -3.41 -4.48
N PRO A 43 11.36 -3.14 -5.66
CA PRO A 43 12.33 -4.05 -6.27
C PRO A 43 13.56 -4.28 -5.39
N SER A 44 14.07 -3.21 -4.75
CA SER A 44 15.25 -3.25 -3.87
C SER A 44 15.06 -4.19 -2.68
N ASP A 45 13.84 -4.29 -2.16
CA ASP A 45 13.51 -5.11 -1.00
C ASP A 45 12.89 -6.46 -1.38
N ARG A 46 12.68 -6.70 -2.69
CA ARG A 46 11.90 -7.83 -3.23
C ARG A 46 10.55 -7.99 -2.53
N LYS A 47 9.94 -6.88 -2.10
CA LYS A 47 8.63 -6.89 -1.48
C LYS A 47 7.55 -6.63 -2.50
N ILE A 48 6.40 -7.26 -2.29
CA ILE A 48 5.16 -6.92 -2.98
C ILE A 48 4.07 -6.63 -1.95
N PHE A 49 3.34 -5.56 -2.21
CA PHE A 49 2.17 -5.14 -1.45
C PHE A 49 0.98 -5.25 -2.37
N VAL A 50 -0.04 -6.02 -1.97
CA VAL A 50 -1.24 -6.22 -2.77
C VAL A 50 -2.47 -5.84 -1.95
N ILE A 51 -3.37 -5.07 -2.54
CA ILE A 51 -4.66 -4.74 -1.95
C ILE A 51 -5.74 -5.57 -2.65
N VAL A 52 -6.42 -6.41 -1.87
CA VAL A 52 -7.53 -7.24 -2.32
C VAL A 52 -8.81 -6.77 -1.62
N GLU A 53 -9.84 -6.46 -2.38
CA GLU A 53 -11.19 -6.30 -1.86
C GLU A 53 -11.88 -7.68 -1.83
N ALA A 54 -12.24 -8.17 -0.65
CA ALA A 54 -12.78 -9.52 -0.47
C ALA A 54 -13.81 -9.59 0.65
N ALA A 55 -14.67 -10.60 0.67
CA ALA A 55 -15.71 -10.75 1.69
C ALA A 55 -15.13 -11.07 3.09
N SER A 56 -13.97 -11.71 3.18
CA SER A 56 -13.29 -12.07 4.43
C SER A 56 -11.79 -12.24 4.23
N GLU A 57 -11.03 -12.29 5.33
CA GLU A 57 -9.58 -12.56 5.30
C GLU A 57 -9.28 -13.92 4.66
N SER A 58 -10.11 -14.93 4.93
CA SER A 58 -9.95 -16.26 4.33
C SER A 58 -10.08 -16.25 2.80
N VAL A 59 -10.96 -15.38 2.26
CA VAL A 59 -11.11 -15.20 0.81
C VAL A 59 -9.90 -14.47 0.24
N ALA A 60 -9.42 -13.40 0.90
CA ALA A 60 -8.21 -12.71 0.49
C ALA A 60 -6.98 -13.64 0.51
N GLN A 61 -6.87 -14.51 1.53
CA GLN A 61 -5.84 -15.54 1.60
C GLN A 61 -5.95 -16.50 0.43
N ALA A 62 -7.14 -17.06 0.18
CA ALA A 62 -7.36 -17.99 -0.94
C ALA A 62 -7.01 -17.38 -2.30
N THR A 63 -7.20 -16.06 -2.48
CA THR A 63 -6.81 -15.33 -3.68
C THR A 63 -5.29 -15.37 -3.91
N VAL A 64 -4.47 -15.19 -2.87
CA VAL A 64 -3.00 -15.11 -3.02
C VAL A 64 -2.26 -16.43 -2.81
N GLN A 65 -2.89 -17.45 -2.23
CA GLN A 65 -2.31 -18.78 -2.01
C GLN A 65 -1.68 -19.45 -3.25
N PRO A 66 -2.21 -19.30 -4.47
CA PRO A 66 -1.59 -19.90 -5.66
C PRO A 66 -0.28 -19.24 -6.10
N SER A 67 0.03 -18.04 -5.59
CA SER A 67 1.26 -17.33 -5.95
C SER A 67 2.49 -18.02 -5.37
N PRO A 68 3.67 -17.92 -6.00
CA PRO A 68 4.92 -18.43 -5.45
C PRO A 68 5.50 -17.51 -4.36
N TRP A 69 4.75 -16.50 -3.91
CA TRP A 69 5.23 -15.48 -3.00
C TRP A 69 5.30 -16.00 -1.56
N ALA A 70 6.33 -15.59 -0.83
CA ALA A 70 6.39 -15.84 0.60
C ALA A 70 5.52 -14.83 1.33
N ILE A 71 4.25 -15.18 1.58
CA ILE A 71 3.29 -14.33 2.28
C ILE A 71 3.76 -14.10 3.72
N ALA A 72 4.02 -12.83 4.05
CA ALA A 72 4.48 -12.41 5.38
C ALA A 72 3.30 -11.99 6.26
N ALA A 73 2.29 -11.34 5.69
CA ALA A 73 1.09 -10.91 6.42
C ALA A 73 -0.12 -10.73 5.49
N ILE A 74 -1.31 -10.92 6.07
CA ILE A 74 -2.58 -10.50 5.49
C ILE A 74 -3.31 -9.71 6.59
N LYS A 75 -3.70 -8.47 6.30
CA LYS A 75 -4.31 -7.58 7.29
C LYS A 75 -5.49 -6.84 6.69
N GLN A 76 -6.62 -6.79 7.39
CA GLN A 76 -7.69 -5.88 7.01
C GLN A 76 -7.20 -4.44 7.13
N VAL A 77 -7.45 -3.63 6.10
CA VAL A 77 -7.01 -2.24 6.04
C VAL A 77 -8.17 -1.29 5.74
N ARG A 78 -7.99 -0.05 6.17
CA ARG A 78 -8.81 1.09 5.79
C ARG A 78 -8.03 1.99 4.83
N LEU A 79 -8.68 2.33 3.72
CA LEU A 79 -8.18 3.31 2.78
C LEU A 79 -8.50 4.74 3.27
N ILE A 80 -7.49 5.62 3.22
CA ILE A 80 -7.63 7.05 3.50
C ILE A 80 -6.93 7.83 2.39
N GLY A 81 -7.62 8.79 1.79
CA GLY A 81 -7.12 9.57 0.66
C GLY A 81 -7.76 9.12 -0.65
N GLN A 82 -7.01 9.17 -1.75
CA GLN A 82 -7.53 8.86 -3.08
C GLN A 82 -7.83 7.37 -3.23
N ASP A 83 -8.98 7.05 -3.83
CA ASP A 83 -9.33 5.67 -4.17
C ASP A 83 -8.74 5.31 -5.54
N PRO A 84 -7.80 4.34 -5.59
CA PRO A 84 -7.14 3.93 -6.83
C PRO A 84 -8.12 3.43 -7.91
N ARG A 85 -9.33 2.97 -7.53
CA ARG A 85 -10.37 2.56 -8.48
C ARG A 85 -11.01 3.74 -9.20
N THR A 86 -11.08 4.89 -8.53
CA THR A 86 -11.74 6.09 -9.06
C THR A 86 -10.81 6.95 -9.91
N ASN A 87 -9.50 6.78 -9.72
CA ASN A 87 -8.48 7.51 -10.45
C ASN A 87 -7.31 6.58 -10.83
N PRO A 88 -7.47 5.74 -11.87
CA PRO A 88 -6.47 4.77 -12.28
C PRO A 88 -5.17 5.42 -12.77
N ASP A 89 -5.23 6.64 -13.31
CA ASP A 89 -4.03 7.38 -13.73
C ASP A 89 -3.14 7.68 -12.52
N ARG A 90 -3.74 8.21 -11.43
CA ARG A 90 -3.03 8.46 -10.16
C ARG A 90 -2.56 7.20 -9.44
N LYS A 91 -3.20 6.05 -9.67
CA LYS A 91 -2.71 4.77 -9.15
C LYS A 91 -1.29 4.51 -9.66
N THR A 92 -0.99 4.88 -10.91
CA THR A 92 0.33 4.69 -11.54
C THR A 92 1.36 5.79 -11.22
N GLU A 93 0.93 6.94 -10.70
CA GLU A 93 1.83 8.05 -10.33
C GLU A 93 2.58 7.80 -9.02
N ALA A 94 2.03 7.01 -8.10
CA ALA A 94 2.71 6.68 -6.85
C ALA A 94 4.02 5.89 -7.11
N ASN A 95 5.15 6.51 -6.76
CA ASN A 95 6.49 5.97 -6.98
C ASN A 95 7.29 5.76 -5.68
N TYR A 96 6.75 6.15 -4.52
CA TYR A 96 7.31 5.85 -3.20
C TYR A 96 6.26 5.32 -2.22
N LEU A 97 6.70 4.40 -1.36
CA LEU A 97 5.93 3.83 -0.25
C LEU A 97 6.67 4.03 1.06
N VAL A 98 5.98 4.58 2.05
CA VAL A 98 6.44 4.68 3.45
C VAL A 98 5.66 3.72 4.32
N GLU A 99 6.37 2.83 5.01
CA GLU A 99 5.81 2.04 6.12
C GLU A 99 6.05 2.79 7.44
N TRP A 100 5.03 2.81 8.30
CA TRP A 100 5.14 3.25 9.69
C TRP A 100 4.48 2.22 10.61
N ASP A 101 5.25 1.66 11.52
CA ASP A 101 4.80 0.80 12.61
C ASP A 101 4.20 1.69 13.71
N LEU A 102 2.89 1.52 13.91
CA LEU A 102 2.12 2.42 14.76
C LEU A 102 2.37 2.08 16.24
N PRO A 103 2.52 3.08 17.12
CA PRO A 103 2.79 2.83 18.53
C PRO A 103 1.60 2.17 19.22
N ALA A 104 1.89 1.26 20.16
CA ALA A 104 0.88 0.62 20.98
C ALA A 104 0.01 1.66 21.72
N GLY A 105 -1.31 1.40 21.79
CA GLY A 105 -2.27 2.28 22.45
C GLY A 105 -2.76 3.46 21.60
N LEU A 106 -2.27 3.62 20.37
CA LEU A 106 -2.89 4.53 19.40
C LEU A 106 -4.30 4.02 19.05
N THR A 107 -5.28 4.92 18.97
CA THR A 107 -6.63 4.61 18.51
C THR A 107 -6.82 5.07 17.06
N MET A 108 -7.76 4.43 16.35
CA MET A 108 -8.08 4.79 14.98
C MET A 108 -8.62 6.23 14.90
N GLU A 109 -9.42 6.65 15.88
CA GLU A 109 -9.93 8.01 15.99
C GLU A 109 -8.79 9.03 16.10
N THR A 110 -7.85 8.82 17.03
CA THR A 110 -6.69 9.71 17.20
C THR A 110 -5.80 9.71 15.96
N TYR A 111 -5.62 8.56 15.30
CA TYR A 111 -4.88 8.47 14.05
C TYR A 111 -5.52 9.33 12.95
N LEU A 112 -6.83 9.19 12.74
CA LEU A 112 -7.58 9.93 11.72
C LEU A 112 -7.60 11.44 12.01
N GLN A 113 -7.78 11.83 13.28
CA GLN A 113 -7.74 13.23 13.68
C GLN A 113 -6.37 13.86 13.36
N ARG A 114 -5.28 13.23 13.80
CA ARG A 114 -3.92 13.71 13.50
C ARG A 114 -3.69 13.81 12.00
N LYS A 115 -4.17 12.84 11.23
CA LYS A 115 -4.01 12.85 9.78
C LYS A 115 -4.77 14.00 9.12
N ALA A 116 -5.99 14.28 9.55
CA ALA A 116 -6.77 15.41 9.05
C ALA A 116 -6.08 16.76 9.37
N GLU A 117 -5.54 16.90 10.58
CA GLU A 117 -4.80 18.10 11.01
C GLU A 117 -3.49 18.31 10.24
N LYS A 118 -2.78 17.21 9.91
CA LYS A 118 -1.45 17.27 9.30
C LYS A 118 -1.45 17.27 7.77
N THR A 119 -2.47 16.69 7.12
CA THR A 119 -2.53 16.62 5.65
C THR A 119 -2.39 17.97 4.94
N PRO A 120 -3.00 19.08 5.42
CA PRO A 120 -2.82 20.40 4.80
C PRO A 120 -1.36 20.89 4.78
N LEU A 121 -0.50 20.38 5.66
CA LEU A 121 0.89 20.80 5.75
C LEU A 121 1.73 20.35 4.54
N TYR A 122 1.28 19.35 3.77
CA TYR A 122 1.95 18.95 2.52
C TYR A 122 2.05 20.10 1.50
N ALA A 123 1.23 21.15 1.61
CA ALA A 123 1.37 22.36 0.80
C ALA A 123 2.75 23.07 0.94
N GLN A 124 3.53 22.74 1.98
CA GLN A 124 4.89 23.24 2.18
C GLN A 124 5.95 22.46 1.38
N VAL A 125 5.59 21.32 0.79
CA VAL A 125 6.48 20.46 -0.02
C VAL A 125 5.78 20.16 -1.36
N PRO A 126 5.58 21.18 -2.22
CA PRO A 126 4.73 21.06 -3.42
C PRO A 126 5.30 20.09 -4.47
N GLU A 127 6.57 19.72 -4.38
CA GLU A 127 7.18 18.71 -5.23
C GLU A 127 6.79 17.26 -4.86
N VAL A 128 6.10 17.05 -3.71
CA VAL A 128 5.61 15.74 -3.30
C VAL A 128 4.09 15.76 -3.21
N GLN A 129 3.46 14.78 -3.86
CA GLN A 129 2.03 14.54 -3.76
C GLN A 129 1.77 13.35 -2.84
N PHE A 130 0.98 13.55 -1.79
CA PHE A 130 0.43 12.46 -1.01
C PHE A 130 -0.78 11.88 -1.73
N GLU A 131 -0.74 10.59 -2.04
CA GLU A 131 -1.82 9.93 -2.77
C GLU A 131 -2.85 9.29 -1.81
N ARG A 132 -2.38 8.34 -1.00
CA ARG A 132 -3.27 7.53 -0.17
C ARG A 132 -2.52 6.81 0.94
N THR A 133 -3.30 6.22 1.84
CA THR A 133 -2.79 5.32 2.86
C THR A 133 -3.71 4.16 3.09
N TYR A 134 -3.10 3.00 3.29
CA TYR A 134 -3.73 1.83 3.89
C TYR A 134 -3.27 1.72 5.34
N VAL A 135 -4.17 1.95 6.29
CA VAL A 135 -3.91 1.71 7.71
C VAL A 135 -4.53 0.38 8.10
N CYS A 136 -3.78 -0.47 8.79
CA CYS A 136 -4.31 -1.74 9.29
C CYS A 136 -5.36 -1.47 10.38
N GLU A 137 -6.48 -2.19 10.34
CA GLU A 137 -7.56 -2.06 11.33
C GLU A 137 -7.10 -2.47 12.74
N ASP A 138 -6.07 -3.32 12.85
CA ASP A 138 -5.39 -3.68 14.10
C ASP A 138 -4.43 -2.60 14.62
N LEU A 139 -4.25 -1.49 13.88
CA LEU A 139 -3.33 -0.40 14.18
C LEU A 139 -1.89 -0.86 14.42
N SER A 140 -1.46 -1.92 13.76
CA SER A 140 -0.06 -2.37 13.80
C SER A 140 0.84 -1.52 12.91
N LYS A 141 0.36 -1.12 11.73
CA LYS A 141 1.11 -0.30 10.78
C LYS A 141 0.21 0.46 9.81
N CYS A 142 0.81 1.39 9.07
CA CYS A 142 0.20 1.98 7.88
C CYS A 142 1.20 2.12 6.73
N LEU A 143 0.70 2.04 5.50
CA LEU A 143 1.44 2.20 4.25
C LEU A 143 0.98 3.49 3.58
N CYS A 144 1.87 4.46 3.41
CA CYS A 144 1.57 5.76 2.80
C CYS A 144 2.25 5.88 1.43
N PHE A 145 1.48 6.27 0.42
CA PHE A 145 1.91 6.33 -0.97
C PHE A 145 2.13 7.78 -1.39
N TYR A 146 3.24 8.00 -2.09
CA TYR A 146 3.65 9.32 -2.54
C TYR A 146 4.07 9.26 -4.01
N ASP A 147 3.79 10.34 -4.73
CA ASP A 147 4.49 10.72 -5.95
C ASP A 147 5.49 11.83 -5.59
N GLY A 148 6.74 11.69 -6.01
CA GLY A 148 7.79 12.68 -5.77
C GLY A 148 9.05 12.46 -6.60
N PRO A 149 9.97 13.44 -6.63
CA PRO A 149 11.17 13.35 -7.47
C PRO A 149 12.23 12.39 -6.94
N ASP A 150 12.36 12.28 -5.61
CA ASP A 150 13.38 11.46 -4.93
C ASP A 150 12.96 11.10 -3.49
N GLU A 151 13.66 10.14 -2.88
CA GLU A 151 13.45 9.77 -1.48
C GLU A 151 13.63 10.94 -0.51
N ALA A 152 14.54 11.88 -0.80
CA ALA A 152 14.80 13.00 0.09
C ALA A 152 13.60 13.95 0.16
N ALA A 153 12.90 14.15 -0.96
CA ALA A 153 11.65 14.90 -1.02
C ALA A 153 10.56 14.23 -0.18
N VAL A 154 10.39 12.90 -0.30
CA VAL A 154 9.42 12.16 0.52
C VAL A 154 9.77 12.27 2.01
N ARG A 155 11.06 12.22 2.38
CA ARG A 155 11.50 12.43 3.77
C ARG A 155 11.16 13.83 4.29
N ARG A 156 11.37 14.89 3.48
CA ARG A 156 10.94 16.26 3.83
C ARG A 156 9.42 16.34 4.01
N ALA A 157 8.65 15.71 3.12
CA ALA A 157 7.20 15.66 3.24
C ALA A 157 6.74 15.01 4.55
N ARG A 158 7.38 13.90 4.97
CA ARG A 158 7.12 13.22 6.25
C ARG A 158 7.53 14.06 7.46
N GLU A 159 8.65 14.77 7.38
CA GLU A 159 9.12 15.69 8.42
C GLU A 159 8.12 16.82 8.66
N VAL A 160 7.62 17.44 7.60
CA VAL A 160 6.63 18.54 7.67
C VAL A 160 5.34 18.12 8.37
N VAL A 161 4.86 16.89 8.12
CA VAL A 161 3.68 16.35 8.80
C VAL A 161 3.99 15.74 10.17
N GLY A 162 5.26 15.69 10.56
CA GLY A 162 5.73 15.12 11.83
C GLY A 162 5.44 13.62 11.96
N ALA A 163 5.42 12.88 10.84
CA ALA A 163 5.05 11.48 10.82
C ALA A 163 6.30 10.59 10.65
N PRO A 164 6.53 9.60 11.54
CA PRO A 164 7.73 8.76 11.51
C PRO A 164 7.87 7.93 10.22
N ILE A 165 9.07 7.45 9.95
CA ILE A 165 9.39 6.54 8.84
C ILE A 165 10.12 5.34 9.44
N ASP A 166 9.53 4.14 9.35
CA ASP A 166 10.26 2.91 9.67
C ASP A 166 10.93 2.35 8.41
N ARG A 167 10.22 2.42 7.27
CA ARG A 167 10.77 2.05 5.96
C ARG A 167 10.29 3.02 4.89
N LEU A 168 11.17 3.29 3.92
CA LEU A 168 10.86 4.04 2.71
C LEU A 168 11.46 3.24 1.54
N ALA A 169 10.66 2.98 0.52
CA ALA A 169 11.08 2.29 -0.68
C ALA A 169 10.55 2.99 -1.93
N ALA A 170 11.36 3.03 -2.98
CA ALA A 170 10.86 3.25 -4.33
C ALA A 170 9.98 2.06 -4.74
N ILE A 171 8.87 2.35 -5.40
CA ILE A 171 7.91 1.36 -5.83
C ILE A 171 7.55 1.49 -7.30
N GLU A 172 7.17 0.36 -7.89
CA GLU A 172 6.57 0.29 -9.20
C GLU A 172 5.14 -0.22 -9.06
N THR A 173 4.18 0.56 -9.55
CA THR A 173 2.81 0.10 -9.69
C THR A 173 2.72 -0.81 -10.91
N ILE A 174 2.33 -2.05 -10.68
CA ILE A 174 2.12 -3.01 -11.76
C ILE A 174 0.62 -3.04 -12.07
N SER A 175 0.26 -2.55 -13.27
CA SER A 175 -1.10 -2.49 -13.81
C SER A 175 -1.31 -3.51 -14.92
#